data_AF-A0A0N4X7W9-F1
#
_entry.id   AF-A0A0N4X7W9-F1
#
_cell.length_a   1.000
_cell.length_b   1.000
_cell.length_c   1.000
_cell.angle_alpha   90.00
_cell.angle_beta   90.00
_cell.angle_gamma   90.00
#
_symmetry.space_group_name_H-M   'P 1'
#
loop_
_entity.id
_entity.type
_entity.pdbx_description
1 polymer ?
#
loop_
_entity_poly.entity_id
_entity_poly.type
_entity_poly.pdbx_seq_one_letter_code
_entity_poly.pdbx_strand_id
1 'polypeptide(L)'
;MIVPLPWYSGQQFDAVGNLRDWMDADVKMKFIERARCIVDQYGMIEVPGTGLKVNGRLTQGENIADNGGVKQALRVSFHFQTTKLFWRVIRVAGLKLLFRE
;
A
#
# COMPACT_ATOMS: atom_id res chain seq x y z
N MET A 1 11.41 -25.21 15.84
CA MET A 1 11.74 -23.95 15.15
C MET A 1 10.67 -23.75 14.08
N ILE A 2 9.69 -22.90 14.31
CA ILE A 2 8.56 -22.68 13.40
C ILE A 2 8.83 -21.36 12.69
N VAL A 3 9.09 -21.39 11.38
CA VAL A 3 9.19 -20.17 10.56
C VAL A 3 8.01 -20.14 9.58
N PRO A 4 6.86 -19.54 9.94
CA PRO A 4 5.80 -19.30 8.98
C PRO A 4 5.61 -17.78 8.82
N LEU A 5 6.25 -17.20 7.82
CA LEU A 5 5.72 -15.97 7.20
C LEU A 5 5.42 -16.29 5.75
N PRO A 6 4.16 -16.64 5.43
CA PRO A 6 3.76 -16.98 4.08
C PRO A 6 3.44 -15.71 3.27
N TRP A 7 3.92 -15.74 2.02
CA TRP A 7 3.58 -14.93 0.83
C TRP A 7 4.06 -13.46 0.74
N TYR A 8 5.32 -13.30 0.31
CA TYR A 8 5.81 -12.05 -0.30
C TYR A 8 6.36 -12.34 -1.70
N SER A 9 5.48 -12.57 -2.67
CA SER A 9 5.88 -13.02 -4.00
C SER A 9 6.83 -12.03 -4.68
N GLY A 10 6.48 -10.74 -4.76
CA GLY A 10 7.28 -9.77 -5.53
C GLY A 10 8.68 -9.47 -4.97
N GLN A 11 8.81 -9.33 -3.65
CA GLN A 11 10.07 -8.90 -3.04
C GLN A 11 11.20 -9.92 -3.18
N GLN A 12 10.86 -11.20 -3.38
CA GLN A 12 11.83 -12.29 -3.48
C GLN A 12 12.53 -12.34 -4.85
N PHE A 13 12.04 -11.57 -5.82
CA PHE A 13 12.61 -11.50 -7.15
C PHE A 13 13.49 -10.27 -7.29
N ASP A 14 14.67 -10.44 -7.88
CA ASP A 14 15.55 -9.34 -8.24
C ASP A 14 15.03 -8.55 -9.46
N ALA A 15 15.77 -7.52 -9.86
CA ALA A 15 15.37 -6.61 -10.94
C ALA A 15 15.17 -7.28 -12.32
N VAL A 16 15.67 -8.50 -12.52
CA VAL A 16 15.51 -9.27 -13.77
C VAL A 16 14.60 -10.49 -13.60
N GLY A 17 13.98 -10.65 -12.42
CA GLY A 17 13.00 -11.70 -12.16
C GLY A 17 13.58 -13.00 -11.60
N ASN A 18 14.84 -13.03 -11.13
CA ASN A 18 15.38 -14.23 -10.49
C ASN A 18 14.98 -14.29 -9.01
N LEU A 19 14.64 -15.49 -8.52
CA LEU A 19 14.40 -15.72 -7.10
C LEU A 19 15.73 -15.67 -6.33
N ARG A 20 15.99 -14.56 -5.63
CA ARG A 20 17.23 -14.33 -4.88
C ARG A 20 16.96 -13.44 -3.68
N ASP A 21 17.60 -13.74 -2.55
CA ASP A 21 17.62 -12.80 -1.42
C ASP A 21 18.60 -11.66 -1.75
N TRP A 22 18.05 -10.53 -2.20
CA TRP A 22 18.82 -9.35 -2.63
C TRP A 22 18.71 -8.18 -1.66
N MET A 23 17.87 -8.28 -0.62
CA MET A 23 17.73 -7.25 0.40
C MET A 23 18.69 -7.50 1.57
N ASP A 24 19.25 -6.42 2.09
CA ASP A 24 19.96 -6.45 3.36
C ASP A 24 19.04 -6.93 4.49
N ALA A 25 19.60 -7.67 5.44
CA ALA A 25 18.83 -8.33 6.50
C ALA A 25 18.03 -7.32 7.36
N ASP A 26 18.57 -6.13 7.61
CA ASP A 26 17.90 -5.09 8.39
C ASP A 26 16.71 -4.48 7.63
N VAL A 27 16.86 -4.28 6.31
CA VAL A 27 15.80 -3.81 5.42
C VAL A 27 14.67 -4.83 5.38
N LYS A 28 15.01 -6.11 5.23
CA LYS A 28 14.04 -7.22 5.22
C LYS A 28 13.25 -7.29 6.52
N MET A 29 13.91 -7.14 7.66
CA MET A 29 13.25 -7.10 8.97
C MET A 29 12.26 -5.95 9.10
N LYS A 30 12.66 -4.74 8.71
CA LYS A 30 11.77 -3.56 8.70
C LYS A 30 10.60 -3.72 7.72
N PHE A 31 10.83 -4.38 6.58
CA PHE A 31 9.78 -4.68 5.62
C PHE A 31 8.73 -5.62 6.22
N ILE A 32 9.17 -6.72 6.84
CA ILE A 32 8.28 -7.68 7.51
C ILE A 32 7.48 -7.00 8.63
N GLU A 33 8.11 -6.16 9.44
CA GLU A 33 7.45 -5.40 10.50
C GLU A 33 6.31 -4.52 9.96
N ARG A 34 6.58 -3.75 8.89
CA ARG A 34 5.56 -2.89 8.27
C ARG A 34 4.46 -3.69 7.59
N ALA A 35 4.82 -4.78 6.94
CA ALA A 35 3.86 -5.64 6.28
C ALA A 35 2.94 -6.36 7.28
N ARG A 36 3.41 -6.60 8.51
CA ARG A 36 2.56 -7.08 9.61
C ARG A 36 1.48 -6.06 9.99
N CYS A 37 1.82 -4.77 10.04
CA CYS A 37 0.82 -3.71 10.29
C CYS A 37 -0.33 -3.74 9.27
N ILE A 38 -0.03 -3.96 7.98
CA ILE A 38 -1.05 -4.11 6.93
C ILE A 38 -1.93 -5.35 7.17
N VAL A 39 -1.33 -6.49 7.54
CA VAL A 39 -2.08 -7.72 7.86
C VAL A 39 -3.03 -7.48 9.03
N ASP A 40 -2.53 -6.85 10.10
CA ASP A 40 -3.30 -6.61 11.31
C ASP A 40 -4.44 -5.62 11.05
N GLN A 41 -4.17 -4.53 10.30
CA GLN A 41 -5.17 -3.54 9.93
C GLN A 41 -6.31 -4.15 9.10
N TYR A 42 -5.99 -4.84 8.01
CA TYR A 42 -7.02 -5.40 7.13
C TYR A 42 -7.70 -6.62 7.76
N GLY A 43 -7.01 -7.37 8.61
CA GLY A 43 -7.58 -8.49 9.36
C GLY A 43 -8.67 -8.09 10.37
N MET A 44 -8.76 -6.79 10.71
CA MET A 44 -9.82 -6.27 11.57
C MET A 44 -11.10 -5.89 10.80
N ILE A 45 -11.05 -5.86 9.46
CA ILE A 45 -12.18 -5.46 8.63
C ILE A 45 -13.15 -6.63 8.50
N GLU A 46 -14.41 -6.39 8.88
CA GLU A 46 -15.51 -7.32 8.63
C GLU A 46 -16.13 -7.05 7.26
N VAL A 47 -16.39 -8.11 6.49
CA VAL A 47 -17.09 -8.04 5.22
C VAL A 47 -18.58 -7.82 5.51
N PRO A 48 -19.15 -6.65 5.12
CA PRO A 48 -20.50 -6.27 5.51
C PRO A 48 -21.54 -7.34 5.19
N GLY A 49 -22.40 -7.65 6.16
CA GLY A 49 -23.50 -8.59 5.99
C GLY A 49 -23.10 -10.07 5.98
N THR A 50 -21.84 -10.41 6.23
CA THR A 50 -21.37 -11.81 6.26
C THR A 50 -20.93 -12.29 7.64
N GLY A 51 -20.58 -11.38 8.56
CA GLY A 51 -19.96 -11.75 9.84
C GLY A 51 -18.51 -12.26 9.71
N LEU A 52 -17.95 -12.29 8.49
CA LEU A 52 -16.61 -12.80 8.21
C LEU A 52 -15.60 -11.66 8.18
N LYS A 53 -14.38 -11.92 8.67
CA LYS A 53 -13.27 -10.98 8.58
C LYS A 53 -12.41 -11.23 7.35
N VAL A 54 -11.87 -10.16 6.78
CA VAL A 54 -10.89 -10.25 5.70
C VAL A 54 -9.66 -11.03 6.18
N ASN A 55 -9.14 -11.93 5.36
CA ASN A 55 -7.87 -12.60 5.65
C ASN A 55 -6.72 -11.68 5.25
N GLY A 56 -6.26 -10.85 6.20
CA GLY A 56 -5.18 -9.88 5.96
C GLY A 56 -3.87 -10.49 5.49
N ARG A 57 -3.58 -11.78 5.77
CA ARG A 57 -2.41 -12.49 5.23
C ARG A 57 -2.57 -12.84 3.77
N LEU A 58 -3.76 -13.30 3.37
CA LEU A 58 -4.06 -13.67 1.98
C LEU A 58 -4.02 -12.44 1.07
N THR A 59 -4.53 -11.30 1.54
CA THR A 59 -4.64 -10.07 0.76
C THR A 59 -3.42 -9.14 0.92
N GLN A 60 -2.40 -9.56 1.66
CA GLN A 60 -1.30 -8.68 2.09
C GLN A 60 -0.57 -8.00 0.91
N GLY A 61 -0.26 -8.76 -0.15
CA GLY A 61 0.51 -8.26 -1.29
C GLY A 61 -0.21 -7.11 -2.01
N GLU A 62 -1.47 -7.32 -2.38
CA GLU A 62 -2.31 -6.31 -3.03
C GLU A 62 -2.58 -5.12 -2.10
N ASN A 63 -2.85 -5.36 -0.81
CA ASN A 63 -3.03 -4.28 0.16
C ASN A 63 -1.78 -3.38 0.28
N ILE A 64 -0.58 -3.96 0.24
CA ILE A 64 0.67 -3.18 0.21
C ILE A 64 0.78 -2.39 -1.10
N ALA A 65 0.43 -3.00 -2.24
CA ALA A 65 0.46 -2.35 -3.55
C ALA A 65 -0.51 -1.17 -3.63
N ASP A 66 -1.74 -1.31 -3.14
CA ASP A 66 -2.76 -0.25 -3.11
C ASP A 66 -2.30 0.95 -2.28
N ASN A 67 -1.86 0.69 -1.04
CA ASN A 67 -1.37 1.74 -0.13
C ASN A 67 -0.13 2.44 -0.70
N GLY A 68 0.78 1.68 -1.30
CA GLY A 68 1.96 2.21 -1.97
C GLY A 68 1.61 3.06 -3.19
N GLY A 69 0.73 2.55 -4.06
CA GLY A 69 0.32 3.18 -5.31
C GLY A 69 -0.39 4.51 -5.09
N VAL A 70 -1.39 4.55 -4.21
CA VAL A 70 -2.11 5.79 -3.89
C VAL A 70 -1.18 6.84 -3.27
N LYS A 71 -0.27 6.42 -2.37
CA LYS A 71 0.72 7.31 -1.77
C LYS A 71 1.63 7.95 -2.82
N GLN A 72 2.12 7.17 -3.78
CA GLN A 72 2.96 7.71 -4.86
C GLN A 72 2.15 8.61 -5.81
N ALA A 73 0.95 8.19 -6.21
CA ALA A 73 0.07 8.97 -7.08
C ALA A 73 -0.25 10.34 -6.48
N LEU A 74 -0.58 10.37 -5.19
CA LEU A 74 -0.85 11.62 -4.47
C LEU A 74 0.41 12.50 -4.40
N ARG A 75 1.58 11.92 -4.10
CA ARG A 75 2.85 12.66 -4.06
C ARG A 75 3.18 13.31 -5.40
N VAL A 76 3.04 12.56 -6.50
CA VAL A 76 3.27 13.07 -7.87
C VAL A 76 2.25 14.17 -8.20
N SER A 77 0.99 13.97 -7.82
CA SER A 77 -0.07 14.96 -8.06
C SER A 77 0.24 16.30 -7.37
N PHE A 78 0.67 16.27 -6.11
CA PHE A 78 1.10 17.48 -5.39
C PHE A 78 2.36 18.11 -6.02
N HIS A 79 3.37 17.30 -6.33
CA HIS A 79 4.58 17.80 -6.97
C HIS A 79 4.27 18.48 -8.32
N PHE A 80 3.40 17.87 -9.13
CA PHE A 80 2.96 18.44 -10.41
C PHE A 80 2.20 19.76 -10.23
N GLN A 81 1.32 19.85 -9.22
CA GLN A 81 0.63 21.10 -8.89
C GLN A 81 1.59 22.23 -8.47
N THR A 82 2.68 21.89 -7.76
CA THR A 82 3.68 22.88 -7.32
C THR A 82 4.65 23.31 -8.43
N THR A 83 4.86 22.49 -9.45
CA THR A 83 5.88 22.72 -10.50
C THR A 83 5.30 23.30 -11.79
N LYS A 84 4.01 23.11 -12.08
CA LYS A 84 3.33 23.76 -13.22
C LYS A 84 2.47 24.92 -12.72
N LEU A 85 2.75 26.10 -13.26
CA LEU A 85 2.06 27.38 -13.05
C LEU A 85 0.52 27.22 -12.97
N PHE A 86 0.00 27.10 -11.75
CA PHE A 86 -1.31 27.45 -11.19
C PHE A 86 -2.66 27.20 -11.93
N TRP A 87 -2.72 26.82 -13.22
CA TRP A 87 -3.93 27.07 -14.03
C TRP A 87 -4.65 25.87 -14.65
N ARG A 88 -4.56 24.66 -14.08
CA ARG A 88 -5.29 23.51 -14.67
C ARG A 88 -5.97 22.53 -13.72
N VAL A 89 -6.34 22.98 -12.51
CA VAL A 89 -7.39 22.29 -11.74
C VAL A 89 -8.68 23.09 -11.91
N ILE A 90 -9.41 22.79 -12.99
CA ILE A 90 -10.78 23.28 -13.15
C ILE A 90 -11.59 22.66 -12.02
N ARG A 91 -12.16 23.51 -11.15
CA ARG A 91 -13.08 23.02 -10.11
C ARG A 91 -14.27 22.38 -10.80
N VAL A 92 -14.62 21.17 -10.39
CA VAL A 92 -15.84 20.50 -10.86
C VAL A 92 -17.03 21.29 -10.32
N ALA A 93 -17.80 21.91 -11.21
CA ALA A 93 -18.98 22.68 -10.83
C ALA A 93 -19.97 21.79 -10.07
N GLY A 94 -20.52 22.31 -8.97
CA GLY A 94 -21.45 21.57 -8.11
C GLY A 94 -20.79 20.68 -7.04
N LEU A 95 -19.48 20.40 -7.12
CA LEU A 95 -18.76 19.66 -6.09
C LEU A 95 -18.21 20.63 -5.03
N LYS A 96 -18.95 20.83 -3.94
CA LYS A 96 -18.40 21.45 -2.73
C LYS A 96 -17.54 20.42 -2.02
N LEU A 97 -16.22 20.55 -2.12
CA LEU A 97 -15.31 19.78 -1.29
C LEU A 97 -15.52 20.20 0.17
N LEU A 98 -16.04 19.29 0.99
CA LEU A 98 -16.11 19.44 2.45
C LEU A 98 -14.71 19.26 3.04
N PHE A 99 -13.79 20.18 2.74
CA PHE A 99 -12.63 20.37 3.59
C PHE A 99 -13.08 21.21 4.77
N ARG A 100 -13.29 20.53 5.89
CA ARG A 100 -13.71 21.05 7.19
C ARG A 100 -12.71 22.14 7.64
N GLU A 101 -13.26 23.24 8.16
CA GLU A 101 -12.53 24.27 8.91
C GLU A 101 -11.80 23.69 10.14
#